data_AF-A0A938EFG8-F1
#
_entry.id   AF-A0A938EFG8-F1
#
_cell.length_a   1.000
_cell.length_b   1.000
_cell.length_c   1.000
_cell.angle_alpha   90.00
_cell.angle_beta   90.00
_cell.angle_gamma   90.00
#
_symmetry.space_group_name_H-M   'P 1'
#
loop_
_entity.id
_entity.type
_entity.pdbx_description
1 polymer ?
#
loop_
_entity_poly.entity_id
_entity_poly.type
_entity_poly.pdbx_seq_one_letter_code
_entity_poly.pdbx_strand_id
1 'polypeptide(L)'
;MQPNARAKADRVLLATRDFGAAAGTEIDALARLTPEGRAFVERHGAVRVVPVLTLRGKTKLKGTLPKPYAMTMLTPEQWLRRAVDTLSVGGRPRLDLNLLLDAHRADRVSSADAARAISREIIPRRERALRRVQALPIPPRELRPIVVLLERSFAQSLAANHAYVRWLRSGVRYDDVAWRHSAKATQTKAALIERLNRAGRRYGVRVPAPTGLWP
;
A
#
# COMPACT_ATOMS: atom_id res chain seq x y z
N MET A 1 -27.28 35.32 5.55
CA MET A 1 -25.80 35.39 5.74
C MET A 1 -25.48 34.87 7.14
N GLN A 2 -24.41 34.09 7.30
CA GLN A 2 -23.94 33.28 8.45
C GLN A 2 -24.19 31.76 8.30
N PRO A 3 -23.25 30.88 8.76
CA PRO A 3 -21.80 30.98 8.59
C PRO A 3 -21.19 29.69 8.01
N ASN A 4 -19.96 29.84 7.51
CA ASN A 4 -19.05 28.79 7.04
C ASN A 4 -19.02 27.54 7.94
N ALA A 5 -19.75 26.49 7.56
CA ALA A 5 -19.35 25.14 7.91
C ALA A 5 -18.08 24.83 7.11
N ARG A 6 -16.91 24.99 7.75
CA ARG A 6 -15.63 24.52 7.21
C ARG A 6 -15.82 23.06 6.78
N ALA A 7 -15.96 22.84 5.47
CA ALA A 7 -15.85 21.52 4.88
C ALA A 7 -14.54 20.92 5.40
N LYS A 8 -14.63 19.89 6.25
CA LYS A 8 -13.45 19.13 6.67
C LYS A 8 -12.73 18.76 5.38
N ALA A 9 -11.47 19.17 5.29
CA ALA A 9 -10.65 19.02 4.10
C ALA A 9 -10.21 17.55 3.95
N ASP A 10 -11.17 16.63 3.90
CA ASP A 10 -10.95 15.25 3.55
C ASP A 10 -10.72 15.25 2.04
N ARG A 11 -9.44 15.36 1.64
CA ARG A 11 -9.02 15.20 0.25
C ARG A 11 -9.25 13.76 -0.15
N VAL A 12 -10.46 13.44 -0.61
CA VAL A 12 -10.81 12.11 -1.12
C VAL A 12 -10.20 11.96 -2.51
N LEU A 13 -9.21 11.09 -2.63
CA LEU A 13 -8.59 10.75 -3.91
C LEU A 13 -9.49 9.74 -4.63
N LEU A 14 -10.30 10.19 -5.59
CA LEU A 14 -11.36 9.36 -6.17
C LEU A 14 -10.92 8.47 -7.35
N ALA A 15 -9.80 8.75 -8.03
CA ALA A 15 -9.29 7.86 -9.07
C ALA A 15 -7.80 8.10 -9.38
N THR A 16 -7.07 7.04 -9.72
CA THR A 16 -5.76 7.10 -10.38
C THR A 16 -5.92 6.37 -11.71
N ARG A 17 -5.58 7.00 -12.84
CA ARG A 17 -5.58 6.36 -14.16
C ARG A 17 -4.15 6.31 -14.68
N ASP A 18 -3.71 5.13 -15.11
CA ASP A 18 -2.39 4.95 -15.71
C ASP A 18 -2.48 5.27 -17.21
N PHE A 19 -1.70 6.25 -17.66
CA PHE A 19 -1.53 6.57 -19.07
C PHE A 19 -0.18 6.02 -19.53
N GLY A 20 -0.21 4.97 -20.34
CA GLY A 20 0.95 4.47 -21.10
C GLY A 20 0.96 5.09 -22.48
N ALA A 21 1.48 6.30 -22.62
CA ALA A 21 1.55 7.00 -23.88
C ALA A 21 3.00 7.39 -24.22
N ALA A 22 3.32 7.46 -25.52
CA ALA A 22 4.65 7.85 -26.00
C ALA A 22 5.02 9.28 -25.56
N ALA A 23 6.31 9.61 -25.60
CA ALA A 23 6.75 10.98 -25.32
C ALA A 23 6.09 11.96 -26.30
N GLY A 24 5.32 12.93 -25.79
CA GLY A 24 4.63 13.93 -26.60
C GLY A 24 3.14 13.66 -26.87
N THR A 25 2.55 12.59 -26.33
CA THR A 25 1.11 12.35 -26.47
C THR A 25 0.27 13.39 -25.72
N GLU A 26 -0.66 13.99 -26.44
CA GLU A 26 -1.68 14.89 -25.90
C GLU A 26 -2.79 14.08 -25.23
N ILE A 27 -3.22 14.50 -24.05
CA ILE A 27 -4.21 13.78 -23.24
C ILE A 27 -5.28 14.76 -22.80
N ASP A 28 -6.53 14.50 -23.19
CA ASP A 28 -7.71 15.12 -22.60
C ASP A 28 -8.22 14.31 -21.41
N ALA A 29 -8.44 14.98 -20.28
CA ALA A 29 -8.96 14.37 -19.06
C ALA A 29 -10.33 14.97 -18.73
N LEU A 30 -11.34 14.11 -18.57
CA LEU A 30 -12.68 14.49 -18.10
C LEU A 30 -13.02 13.80 -16.77
N ALA A 31 -13.40 14.59 -15.76
CA ALA A 31 -13.69 14.10 -14.43
C ALA A 31 -15.19 13.82 -14.35
N ARG A 32 -15.56 12.53 -14.22
CA ARG A 32 -16.95 12.10 -14.03
C ARG A 32 -17.08 11.43 -12.67
N LEU A 33 -18.16 11.75 -11.95
CA LEU A 33 -18.53 11.01 -10.73
C LEU A 33 -19.05 9.62 -11.12
N THR A 34 -18.48 8.57 -10.51
CA THR A 34 -19.04 7.22 -10.61
C THR A 34 -20.42 7.16 -9.91
N PRO A 35 -21.24 6.13 -10.16
CA PRO A 35 -22.50 5.93 -9.44
C PRO A 35 -22.33 5.96 -7.91
N GLU A 36 -21.24 5.36 -7.40
CA GLU A 36 -20.91 5.32 -5.97
C GLU A 36 -20.52 6.71 -5.45
N GLY A 37 -19.76 7.48 -6.25
CA GLY A 37 -19.41 8.86 -5.93
C GLY A 37 -20.63 9.77 -5.88
N ARG A 38 -21.62 9.57 -6.75
CA ARG A 38 -22.92 10.28 -6.70
C ARG A 38 -23.67 9.96 -5.41
N ALA A 39 -23.84 8.68 -5.09
CA ALA A 39 -24.49 8.25 -3.85
C ALA A 39 -23.75 8.72 -2.59
N PHE A 40 -22.43 8.96 -2.67
CA PHE A 40 -21.65 9.52 -1.58
C PHE A 40 -21.93 11.02 -1.39
N VAL A 41 -21.93 11.80 -2.47
CA VAL A 41 -22.27 13.23 -2.47
C VAL A 41 -23.70 13.45 -1.98
N GLU A 42 -24.67 12.66 -2.46
CA GLU A 42 -26.07 12.71 -1.99
C GLU A 42 -26.19 12.51 -0.48
N ARG A 43 -25.39 11.61 0.10
CA ARG A 43 -25.39 11.34 1.56
C ARG A 43 -24.67 12.39 2.39
N HIS A 44 -23.66 13.07 1.85
CA HIS A 44 -22.74 13.93 2.61
C HIS A 44 -22.83 15.42 2.23
N GLY A 45 -23.73 15.78 1.31
CA GLY A 45 -23.89 17.14 0.82
C GLY A 45 -22.76 17.57 -0.11
N ALA A 46 -22.28 18.80 0.04
CA ALA A 46 -21.25 19.36 -0.83
C ALA A 46 -19.85 18.84 -0.49
N VAL A 47 -19.31 17.98 -1.36
CA VAL A 47 -17.93 17.47 -1.25
C VAL A 47 -17.04 18.22 -2.22
N ARG A 48 -15.98 18.88 -1.71
CA ARG A 48 -14.96 19.49 -2.56
C ARG A 48 -14.04 18.40 -3.11
N VAL A 49 -14.32 17.95 -4.32
CA VAL A 49 -13.47 16.99 -5.05
C VAL A 49 -12.43 17.74 -5.86
N VAL A 50 -11.14 17.44 -5.63
CA VAL A 50 -10.05 17.91 -6.48
C VAL A 50 -9.53 16.72 -7.27
N PRO A 51 -9.80 16.64 -8.59
CA PRO A 51 -9.24 15.56 -9.39
C PRO A 51 -7.72 15.76 -9.53
N VAL A 52 -6.98 14.71 -9.19
CA VAL A 52 -5.51 14.69 -9.25
C VAL A 52 -5.09 13.83 -10.44
N LEU A 53 -4.41 14.43 -11.42
CA LEU A 53 -3.78 13.70 -12.52
C LEU A 53 -2.34 13.35 -12.13
N THR A 54 -1.97 12.07 -12.18
CA THR A 54 -0.60 11.63 -11.97
C THR A 54 -0.05 11.09 -13.28
N LEU A 55 0.97 11.76 -13.84
CA LEU A 55 1.67 11.31 -15.04
C LEU A 55 2.86 10.41 -14.66
N ARG A 56 3.07 9.34 -15.42
CA ARG A 56 4.21 8.41 -15.26
C ARG A 56 5.14 8.50 -16.50
N GLY A 57 6.42 8.18 -16.34
CA GLY A 57 7.36 8.07 -17.47
C GLY A 57 7.94 9.39 -18.00
N LYS A 58 8.22 9.45 -19.31
CA LYS A 58 8.74 10.64 -20.02
C LYS A 58 7.62 11.59 -20.51
N THR A 59 6.38 11.36 -20.10
CA THR A 59 5.21 12.11 -20.57
C THR A 59 5.28 13.55 -20.04
N LYS A 60 5.28 14.51 -20.96
CA LYS A 60 5.22 15.95 -20.65
C LYS A 60 3.81 16.42 -20.97
N LEU A 61 3.18 17.13 -20.04
CA LEU A 61 1.95 17.88 -20.34
C LEU A 61 2.34 19.11 -21.17
N LYS A 62 1.82 19.26 -22.39
CA LYS A 62 2.01 20.45 -23.22
C LYS A 62 0.74 21.28 -23.15
N GLY A 63 0.69 22.26 -22.24
CA GLY A 63 -0.48 23.13 -22.02
C GLY A 63 -0.80 23.36 -20.54
N THR A 64 -1.81 24.18 -20.25
CA THR A 64 -2.41 24.30 -18.90
C THR A 64 -3.42 23.17 -18.72
N LEU A 65 -3.47 22.52 -17.55
CA LEU A 65 -4.52 21.52 -17.32
C LEU A 65 -5.90 22.14 -17.50
N PRO A 66 -6.85 21.43 -18.13
CA PRO A 66 -8.24 21.84 -18.08
C PRO A 66 -8.65 21.96 -16.61
N LYS A 67 -9.18 23.11 -16.20
CA LYS A 67 -9.84 23.21 -14.89
C LYS A 67 -10.94 22.14 -14.85
N PRO A 68 -11.04 21.30 -13.81
CA PRO A 68 -10.56 21.52 -12.44
C PRO A 68 -9.34 20.68 -12.01
N TYR A 69 -8.51 20.19 -12.94
CA TYR A 69 -7.40 19.29 -12.60
C TYR A 69 -6.20 20.00 -12.00
N ALA A 70 -5.68 19.46 -10.89
CA ALA A 70 -4.37 19.82 -10.37
C ALA A 70 -3.32 18.83 -10.89
N MET A 71 -2.31 19.30 -11.63
CA MET A 71 -1.05 18.57 -11.75
C MET A 71 -0.30 18.78 -10.45
N THR A 72 -0.16 17.71 -9.68
CA THR A 72 0.85 17.68 -8.65
C THR A 72 1.75 16.51 -8.98
N MET A 73 2.99 16.79 -9.38
CA MET A 73 4.06 15.86 -9.04
C MET A 73 3.92 15.63 -7.53
N LEU A 74 3.69 14.39 -7.11
CA LEU A 74 3.55 14.11 -5.68
C LEU A 74 4.80 14.65 -4.99
N THR A 75 4.58 15.56 -4.05
CA THR A 75 5.66 16.00 -3.18
C THR A 75 6.22 14.77 -2.45
N PRO A 76 7.51 14.77 -2.07
CA PRO A 76 8.09 13.65 -1.33
C PRO A 76 7.28 13.30 -0.07
N GLU A 77 6.73 14.30 0.63
CA GLU A 77 5.83 14.10 1.77
C GLU A 77 4.58 13.30 1.38
N GLN A 78 3.85 13.74 0.36
CA GLN A 78 2.62 13.06 -0.08
C GLN A 78 2.91 11.63 -0.53
N TRP A 79 4.05 11.41 -1.18
CA TRP A 79 4.46 10.09 -1.61
C TRP A 79 4.74 9.19 -0.41
N LEU A 80 5.47 9.70 0.59
CA LEU A 80 5.77 8.98 1.82
C LEU A 80 4.51 8.63 2.61
N ARG A 81 3.55 9.55 2.73
CA ARG A 81 2.25 9.27 3.38
C ARG A 81 1.53 8.09 2.71
N ARG A 82 1.45 8.09 1.37
CA ARG A 82 0.83 6.96 0.64
C ARG A 82 1.59 5.65 0.79
N ALA A 83 2.92 5.69 0.82
CA ALA A 83 3.75 4.51 1.05
C ALA A 83 3.50 3.93 2.45
N VAL A 84 3.40 4.79 3.47
CA VAL A 84 3.06 4.42 4.85
C VAL A 84 1.65 3.86 4.96
N ASP A 85 0.66 4.50 4.33
CA ASP A 85 -0.72 3.99 4.31
C ASP A 85 -0.81 2.58 3.70
N THR A 86 -0.01 2.32 2.67
CA THR A 86 0.09 1.01 2.03
C THR A 86 0.69 -0.04 2.96
N LEU A 87 1.69 0.35 3.78
CA LEU A 87 2.24 -0.53 4.82
C LEU A 87 1.21 -0.85 5.91
N SER A 88 0.39 0.11 6.32
CA SER A 88 -0.64 -0.08 7.34
C SER A 88 -1.70 -1.11 6.91
N VAL A 89 -2.16 -1.04 5.66
CA VAL A 89 -3.07 -2.06 5.09
C VAL A 89 -2.39 -3.44 5.05
N GLY A 90 -1.10 -3.47 4.75
CA GLY A 90 -0.26 -4.67 4.84
C GLY A 90 0.06 -5.10 6.27
N GLY A 91 -0.40 -4.44 7.32
CA GLY A 91 -0.12 -4.80 8.71
C GLY A 91 -0.93 -5.99 9.19
N ARG A 92 -2.26 -5.84 9.14
CA ARG A 92 -3.24 -6.79 9.70
C ARG A 92 -3.04 -8.24 9.29
N PRO A 93 -2.82 -8.59 8.00
CA PRO A 93 -2.67 -10.00 7.61
C PRO A 93 -1.45 -10.69 8.23
N ARG A 94 -0.47 -9.93 8.75
CA ARG A 94 0.73 -10.54 9.37
C ARG A 94 0.52 -10.77 10.86
N LEU A 95 -0.23 -9.89 11.54
CA LEU A 95 -0.72 -10.17 12.88
C LEU A 95 -1.57 -11.43 12.87
N ASP A 96 -2.53 -11.51 11.94
CA ASP A 96 -3.37 -12.70 11.74
C ASP A 96 -2.51 -13.95 11.49
N LEU A 97 -1.41 -13.83 10.73
CA LEU A 97 -0.47 -14.92 10.49
C LEU A 97 0.28 -15.36 11.76
N ASN A 98 0.83 -14.43 12.53
CA ASN A 98 1.54 -14.76 13.78
C ASN A 98 0.60 -15.48 14.75
N LEU A 99 -0.58 -14.92 14.99
CA LEU A 99 -1.58 -15.51 15.88
C LEU A 99 -1.98 -16.92 15.45
N LEU A 100 -2.13 -17.14 14.13
CA LEU A 100 -2.46 -18.45 13.59
C LEU A 100 -1.30 -19.46 13.75
N LEU A 101 -0.06 -19.03 13.51
CA LEU A 101 1.11 -19.89 13.69
C LEU A 101 1.38 -20.22 15.17
N ASP A 102 1.14 -19.27 16.07
CA ASP A 102 1.24 -19.48 17.52
C ASP A 102 0.13 -20.41 18.01
N ALA A 103 -1.10 -20.24 17.52
CA ALA A 103 -2.20 -21.15 17.83
C ALA A 103 -1.93 -22.58 17.32
N HIS A 104 -1.31 -22.72 16.15
CA HIS A 104 -0.87 -24.01 15.63
C HIS A 104 0.23 -24.64 16.51
N ARG A 105 1.25 -23.87 16.91
CA ARG A 105 2.33 -24.34 17.80
C ARG A 105 1.84 -24.73 19.19
N ALA A 106 0.74 -24.15 19.65
CA ALA A 106 0.07 -24.48 20.89
C ALA A 106 -0.99 -25.60 20.74
N ASP A 107 -0.99 -26.31 19.60
CA ASP A 107 -1.92 -27.40 19.26
C ASP A 107 -3.41 -27.03 19.30
N ARG A 108 -3.73 -25.72 19.20
CA ARG A 108 -5.12 -25.21 19.17
C ARG A 108 -5.73 -25.23 17.77
N VAL A 109 -4.90 -25.32 16.73
CA VAL A 109 -5.31 -25.35 15.33
C VAL A 109 -4.50 -26.41 14.59
N SER A 110 -5.19 -27.26 13.82
CA SER A 110 -4.54 -28.30 13.02
C SER A 110 -3.67 -27.70 11.91
N SER A 111 -2.63 -28.42 11.46
CA SER A 111 -1.78 -27.95 10.35
C SER A 111 -2.61 -27.74 9.07
N ALA A 112 -3.63 -28.57 8.84
CA ALA A 112 -4.51 -28.47 7.68
C ALA A 112 -5.36 -27.18 7.71
N ASP A 113 -5.92 -26.83 8.87
CA ASP A 113 -6.72 -25.62 9.04
C ASP A 113 -5.85 -24.36 8.97
N ALA A 114 -4.69 -24.38 9.61
CA ALA A 114 -3.71 -23.31 9.51
C ALA A 114 -3.28 -23.09 8.05
N ALA A 115 -2.91 -24.16 7.33
CA ALA A 115 -2.53 -24.06 5.91
C ALA A 115 -3.67 -23.51 5.05
N ARG A 116 -4.92 -23.91 5.33
CA ARG A 116 -6.12 -23.44 4.62
C ARG A 116 -6.37 -21.96 4.87
N ALA A 117 -6.31 -21.50 6.11
CA ALA A 117 -6.51 -20.10 6.49
C ALA A 117 -5.42 -19.19 5.89
N ILE A 118 -4.14 -19.58 5.95
CA ILE A 118 -3.06 -18.84 5.29
C ILE A 118 -3.32 -18.73 3.78
N SER A 119 -3.69 -19.84 3.15
CA SER A 119 -3.92 -19.91 1.70
C SER A 119 -5.12 -19.10 1.23
N ARG A 120 -6.23 -19.14 1.96
CA ARG A 120 -7.50 -18.52 1.54
C ARG A 120 -7.63 -17.06 1.95
N GLU A 121 -7.01 -16.66 3.06
CA GLU A 121 -7.22 -15.33 3.63
C GLU A 121 -5.97 -14.46 3.57
N ILE A 122 -4.83 -15.00 3.99
CA ILE A 122 -3.61 -14.21 4.23
C ILE A 122 -2.87 -13.94 2.91
N ILE A 123 -2.62 -14.98 2.11
CA ILE A 123 -1.94 -14.87 0.80
C ILE A 123 -2.69 -13.90 -0.14
N PRO A 124 -4.01 -14.02 -0.37
CA PRO A 124 -4.72 -13.09 -1.25
C PRO A 124 -4.70 -11.64 -0.75
N ARG A 125 -4.77 -11.41 0.57
CA ARG A 125 -4.63 -10.07 1.16
C ARG A 125 -3.23 -9.50 0.91
N ARG A 126 -2.19 -10.33 0.98
CA ARG A 126 -0.79 -9.94 0.71
C ARG A 126 -0.55 -9.63 -0.76
N GLU A 127 -1.10 -10.42 -1.67
CA GLU A 127 -1.05 -10.16 -3.11
C GLU A 127 -1.76 -8.86 -3.48
N ARG A 128 -2.91 -8.57 -2.86
CA ARG A 128 -3.57 -7.27 -3.03
C ARG A 128 -2.70 -6.11 -2.52
N ALA A 129 -2.02 -6.29 -1.38
CA ALA A 129 -1.11 -5.27 -0.88
C ALA A 129 0.09 -5.06 -1.83
N LEU A 130 0.70 -6.13 -2.35
CA LEU A 130 1.77 -6.04 -3.34
C LEU A 130 1.32 -5.33 -4.63
N ARG A 131 0.11 -5.63 -5.13
CA ARG A 131 -0.47 -4.92 -6.28
C ARG A 131 -0.65 -3.43 -6.00
N ARG A 132 -1.07 -3.05 -4.78
CA ARG A 132 -1.17 -1.63 -4.38
C ARG A 132 0.19 -0.94 -4.34
N VAL A 133 1.24 -1.65 -3.92
CA VAL A 133 2.62 -1.16 -3.94
C VAL A 133 3.10 -0.91 -5.36
N GLN A 134 2.93 -1.89 -6.25
CA GLN A 134 3.31 -1.76 -7.67
C GLN A 134 2.51 -0.66 -8.37
N ALA A 135 1.28 -0.42 -7.93
CA ALA A 135 0.43 0.67 -8.39
C ALA A 135 0.77 2.04 -7.77
N LEU A 136 1.73 2.13 -6.83
CA LEU A 136 2.14 3.43 -6.29
C LEU A 136 2.66 4.35 -7.42
N PRO A 137 2.44 5.66 -7.30
CA PRO A 137 2.97 6.61 -8.26
C PRO A 137 4.50 6.60 -8.24
N ILE A 138 5.13 6.98 -9.36
CA ILE A 138 6.59 7.01 -9.47
C ILE A 138 7.15 7.94 -8.37
N PRO A 139 8.09 7.46 -7.54
CA PRO A 139 8.67 8.26 -6.47
C PRO A 139 9.55 9.39 -7.02
N PRO A 140 9.65 10.53 -6.32
CA PRO A 140 10.76 11.47 -6.48
C PRO A 140 12.12 10.75 -6.45
N ARG A 141 13.13 11.28 -7.15
CA ARG A 141 14.44 10.62 -7.33
C ARG A 141 15.06 10.14 -6.02
N GLU A 142 15.04 10.98 -5.00
CA GLU A 142 15.55 10.72 -3.65
C GLU A 142 14.82 9.57 -2.91
N LEU A 143 13.58 9.24 -3.30
CA LEU A 143 12.78 8.17 -2.68
C LEU A 143 12.77 6.87 -3.50
N ARG A 144 13.38 6.83 -4.68
CA ARG A 144 13.46 5.62 -5.53
C ARG A 144 14.00 4.38 -4.79
N PRO A 145 15.05 4.48 -3.95
CA PRO A 145 15.54 3.32 -3.22
C PRO A 145 14.55 2.74 -2.20
N ILE A 146 13.55 3.53 -1.77
CA ILE A 146 12.51 3.08 -0.84
C ILE A 146 11.50 2.18 -1.55
N VAL A 147 11.14 2.48 -2.81
CA VAL A 147 10.21 1.64 -3.59
C VAL A 147 10.73 0.23 -3.77
N VAL A 148 12.01 0.10 -4.13
CA VAL A 148 12.64 -1.22 -4.32
C VAL A 148 12.58 -2.04 -3.03
N LEU A 149 12.81 -1.42 -1.88
CA LEU A 149 12.68 -2.10 -0.58
C LEU A 149 11.22 -2.44 -0.25
N LEU A 150 10.29 -1.58 -0.62
CA LEU A 150 8.87 -1.77 -0.38
C LEU A 150 8.36 -2.98 -1.18
N GLU A 151 8.59 -3.02 -2.50
CA GLU A 151 8.28 -4.17 -3.36
C GLU A 151 8.95 -5.46 -2.86
N ARG A 152 10.26 -5.38 -2.57
CA ARG A 152 11.02 -6.54 -2.07
C ARG A 152 10.46 -7.06 -0.75
N SER A 153 10.07 -6.19 0.17
CA SER A 153 9.52 -6.59 1.48
C SER A 153 8.19 -7.36 1.33
N PHE A 154 7.29 -6.90 0.46
CA PHE A 154 6.02 -7.58 0.21
C PHE A 154 6.21 -8.89 -0.55
N ALA A 155 7.10 -8.93 -1.55
CA ALA A 155 7.41 -10.15 -2.28
C ALA A 155 8.03 -11.23 -1.37
N GLN A 156 9.00 -10.86 -0.52
CA GLN A 156 9.61 -11.79 0.43
C GLN A 156 8.62 -12.26 1.50
N SER A 157 7.73 -11.37 1.98
CA SER A 157 6.66 -11.77 2.89
C SER A 157 5.69 -12.76 2.24
N LEU A 158 5.37 -12.60 0.95
CA LEU A 158 4.52 -13.54 0.23
C LEU A 158 5.20 -14.90 0.07
N ALA A 159 6.49 -14.90 -0.29
CA ALA A 159 7.30 -16.13 -0.38
C ALA A 159 7.36 -16.87 0.97
N ALA A 160 7.51 -16.14 2.08
CA ALA A 160 7.46 -16.73 3.43
C ALA A 160 6.11 -17.39 3.71
N ASN A 161 4.99 -16.74 3.36
CA ASN A 161 3.65 -17.32 3.54
C ASN A 161 3.44 -18.61 2.75
N HIS A 162 3.89 -18.65 1.49
CA HIS A 162 3.85 -19.89 0.70
C HIS A 162 4.74 -20.98 1.30
N ALA A 163 5.90 -20.62 1.85
CA ALA A 163 6.77 -21.56 2.54
C ALA A 163 6.11 -22.13 3.81
N TYR A 164 5.42 -21.29 4.61
CA TYR A 164 4.63 -21.76 5.75
C TYR A 164 3.54 -22.74 5.35
N VAL A 165 2.81 -22.47 4.26
CA VAL A 165 1.78 -23.41 3.75
C VAL A 165 2.41 -24.75 3.37
N ARG A 166 3.56 -24.76 2.69
CA ARG A 166 4.26 -26.00 2.33
C ARG A 166 4.72 -26.77 3.57
N TRP A 167 5.29 -26.07 4.55
CA TRP A 167 5.72 -26.67 5.82
C TRP A 167 4.56 -27.29 6.59
N LEU A 168 3.45 -26.56 6.76
CA LEU A 168 2.25 -27.09 7.44
C LEU A 168 1.68 -28.34 6.75
N ARG A 169 1.76 -28.40 5.41
CA ARG A 169 1.31 -29.55 4.63
C ARG A 169 2.28 -30.72 4.65
N SER A 170 3.57 -30.50 4.89
CA SER A 170 4.55 -31.59 4.92
C SER A 170 4.53 -32.37 6.23
N GLY A 171 3.89 -31.85 7.28
CA GLY A 171 3.82 -32.49 8.60
C GLY A 171 5.17 -32.51 9.35
N VAL A 172 6.19 -31.85 8.81
CA VAL A 172 7.51 -31.76 9.45
C VAL A 172 7.42 -30.84 10.66
N ARG A 173 7.98 -31.26 11.80
CA ARG A 173 7.89 -30.51 13.06
C ARG A 173 8.58 -29.14 13.05
N TYR A 174 9.65 -28.99 12.26
CA TYR A 174 10.48 -27.77 12.20
C TYR A 174 10.46 -27.13 10.80
N ASP A 175 10.51 -25.79 10.73
CA ASP A 175 10.23 -25.00 9.51
C ASP A 175 11.44 -24.25 8.94
N ASP A 176 12.59 -24.91 8.78
CA ASP A 176 13.85 -24.23 8.43
C ASP A 176 13.78 -23.35 7.15
N VAL A 177 13.03 -23.77 6.12
CA VAL A 177 12.85 -22.99 4.90
C VAL A 177 11.95 -21.77 5.12
N ALA A 178 10.80 -21.96 5.78
CA ALA A 178 9.84 -20.88 6.01
C ALA A 178 10.41 -19.82 6.97
N TRP A 179 11.12 -20.26 8.00
CA TRP A 179 11.87 -19.41 8.90
C TRP A 179 12.92 -18.57 8.17
N ARG A 180 13.74 -19.16 7.29
CA ARG A 180 14.73 -18.43 6.48
C ARG A 180 14.11 -17.33 5.62
N HIS A 181 12.99 -17.63 4.97
CA HIS A 181 12.24 -16.62 4.21
C HIS A 181 11.68 -15.52 5.11
N SER A 182 11.15 -15.88 6.28
CA SER A 182 10.59 -14.94 7.27
C SER A 182 11.66 -14.02 7.85
N ALA A 183 12.84 -14.55 8.20
CA ALA A 183 13.98 -13.80 8.70
C ALA A 183 14.46 -12.76 7.66
N LYS A 184 14.61 -13.19 6.39
CA LYS A 184 14.98 -12.30 5.29
C LYS A 184 13.95 -11.19 5.03
N ALA A 185 12.65 -11.54 5.08
CA ALA A 185 11.57 -10.56 4.96
C ALA A 185 11.59 -9.54 6.11
N THR A 186 11.88 -10.01 7.33
CA THR A 186 12.01 -9.16 8.53
C THR A 186 13.17 -8.19 8.41
N GLN A 187 14.35 -8.66 8.01
CA GLN A 187 15.52 -7.81 7.80
C GLN A 187 15.25 -6.72 6.75
N THR A 188 14.66 -7.10 5.60
CA THR A 188 14.33 -6.14 4.53
C THR A 188 13.28 -5.12 5.01
N LYS A 189 12.28 -5.56 5.78
CA LYS A 189 11.27 -4.68 6.38
C LYS A 189 11.89 -3.71 7.39
N ALA A 190 12.82 -4.16 8.23
CA ALA A 190 13.52 -3.28 9.17
C ALA A 190 14.29 -2.17 8.45
N ALA A 191 15.05 -2.53 7.40
CA ALA A 191 15.75 -1.56 6.56
C ALA A 191 14.76 -0.60 5.85
N LEU A 192 13.61 -1.09 5.40
CA LEU A 192 12.55 -0.25 4.82
C LEU A 192 12.01 0.76 5.84
N ILE A 193 11.67 0.33 7.06
CA ILE A 193 11.13 1.20 8.11
C ILE A 193 12.17 2.25 8.50
N GLU A 194 13.43 1.87 8.64
CA GLU A 194 14.51 2.80 8.94
C GLU A 194 14.64 3.89 7.85
N ARG A 195 14.63 3.50 6.56
CA ARG A 195 14.70 4.46 5.45
C ARG A 195 13.47 5.34 5.35
N LEU A 196 12.27 4.78 5.55
CA LEU A 196 11.04 5.57 5.59
C LEU A 196 11.05 6.57 6.74
N ASN A 197 11.50 6.18 7.93
CA ASN A 197 11.63 7.07 9.09
C ASN A 197 12.63 8.19 8.78
N ARG A 198 13.80 7.84 8.25
CA ARG A 198 14.83 8.81 7.88
C ARG A 198 14.30 9.82 6.86
N ALA A 199 13.60 9.36 5.83
CA ALA A 199 13.03 10.21 4.78
C ALA A 199 11.80 11.02 5.25
N GLY A 200 11.00 10.47 6.16
CA GLY A 200 9.79 11.07 6.71
C GLY A 200 10.04 12.12 7.79
N ARG A 201 11.17 12.05 8.51
CA ARG A 201 11.53 12.99 9.58
C ARG A 201 11.43 14.46 9.15
N ARG A 202 11.99 14.80 7.99
CA ARG A 202 11.96 16.19 7.44
C ARG A 202 10.56 16.69 7.08
N TYR A 203 9.55 15.81 7.07
CA TYR A 203 8.17 16.14 6.72
C TYR A 203 7.16 15.86 7.84
N GLY A 204 7.64 15.50 9.05
CA GLY A 204 6.75 15.09 10.14
C GLY A 204 5.90 13.84 9.84
N VAL A 205 6.27 13.04 8.83
CA VAL A 205 5.56 11.80 8.50
C VAL A 205 6.00 10.72 9.47
N ARG A 206 5.09 10.31 10.37
CA ARG A 206 5.32 9.20 11.28
C ARG A 206 5.15 7.89 10.54
N VAL A 207 6.22 7.10 10.46
CA VAL A 207 6.13 5.70 10.06
C VAL A 207 5.73 4.90 11.29
N PRO A 208 4.74 4.00 11.20
CA PRO A 208 4.40 3.11 12.30
C PRO A 208 5.65 2.44 12.84
N ALA A 209 5.77 2.37 14.17
CA ALA A 209 6.83 1.62 14.80
C ALA A 209 6.84 0.18 14.25
N PRO A 210 8.01 -0.46 14.12
CA PRO A 210 8.09 -1.88 13.77
C PRO A 210 7.15 -2.72 14.64
N THR A 211 7.00 -2.29 15.90
CA THR A 211 6.20 -2.90 16.96
C THR A 211 4.68 -2.65 16.86
N GLY A 212 4.25 -1.52 16.29
CA GLY A 212 2.82 -1.21 16.08
C GLY A 212 2.17 -2.02 14.96
N LEU A 213 2.99 -2.75 14.21
CA LEU A 213 2.59 -3.71 13.19
C LEU A 213 3.10 -5.13 13.49
N TRP A 214 3.69 -5.40 14.68
CA TRP A 214 4.16 -6.70 15.24
C TRP A 214 4.53 -6.65 16.74
N PRO A 215 4.03 -7.53 17.61
CA PRO A 215 4.92 -8.22 18.54
C PRO A 215 5.84 -9.20 17.79
#